data_AF-A0A838RJ41-F1
#
_entry.id   AF-A0A838RJ41-F1
#
_cell.length_a   1.000
_cell.length_b   1.000
_cell.length_c   1.000
_cell.angle_alpha   90.00
_cell.angle_beta   90.00
_cell.angle_gamma   90.00
#
_symmetry.space_group_name_H-M   'P 1'
#
loop_
_entity.id
_entity.type
_entity.pdbx_description
1 polymer ?
#
loop_
_entity_poly.entity_id
_entity_poly.type
_entity_poly.pdbx_seq_one_letter_code
_entity_poly.pdbx_strand_id
1 'polypeptide(L)'
;MKFAGTLMFVWLLAACTPTSAIPPLTPSGTAPSGTVISPTSTAVPSANSLSPTELKYQLLAEFPALFFCDSDFYPVAREDEGELALQRFPEIAANGEEFQAILKHQGLDGLIEFTDEQKLLIYREHKKLAVIQLEPTGDEYQFQVQVAEASEQGFLIRGRIDSSGTISVETREPTIATCPICLAAHTQIDTPDGPVAVETLRRGDSVWTVDATGTRQPATVLRTTRVVVPARHPMLHLVLADGRELWVSPGHPTAEGKPLGDLRTGDLLDGARVTHSEQVAYNAPATYDLLPSGGTGFYWANGILIGSTLSAP
;
A
#
# COMPACT_ATOMS: atom_id res chain seq x y z
N MET A 1 36.30 59.59 -27.07
CA MET A 1 36.65 59.84 -25.64
C MET A 1 36.37 58.52 -24.91
N LYS A 2 37.35 57.64 -24.64
CA LYS A 2 38.32 57.58 -23.50
C LYS A 2 37.57 57.63 -22.14
N PHE A 3 37.67 56.73 -21.16
CA PHE A 3 38.58 55.64 -20.71
C PHE A 3 37.72 54.53 -20.03
N ALA A 4 37.95 53.21 -20.13
CA ALA A 4 39.00 52.30 -19.61
C ALA A 4 38.88 51.90 -18.12
N GLY A 5 38.99 50.59 -17.85
CA GLY A 5 39.11 50.02 -16.50
C GLY A 5 39.02 48.48 -16.46
N THR A 6 40.06 47.80 -16.96
CA THR A 6 40.28 46.34 -16.91
C THR A 6 41.11 45.99 -15.66
N LEU A 7 40.84 44.84 -15.02
CA LEU A 7 41.89 44.13 -14.27
C LEU A 7 41.77 42.62 -14.45
N MET A 8 42.91 42.06 -14.82
CA MET A 8 43.22 40.69 -15.21
C MET A 8 44.21 40.19 -14.16
N PHE A 9 44.04 38.98 -13.64
CA PHE A 9 45.07 38.32 -12.82
C PHE A 9 45.41 36.96 -13.44
N VAL A 10 46.68 36.84 -13.81
CA VAL A 10 47.40 35.69 -14.35
C VAL A 10 48.38 35.23 -13.27
N TRP A 11 48.47 33.93 -12.96
CA TRP A 11 49.68 33.26 -12.43
C TRP A 11 49.59 31.77 -12.81
N LEU A 12 50.30 31.32 -13.85
CA LEU A 12 51.67 30.77 -13.90
C LEU A 12 51.79 29.27 -13.51
N LEU A 13 52.14 28.47 -14.52
CA LEU A 13 52.57 27.08 -14.47
C LEU A 13 53.97 26.95 -13.85
N ALA A 14 54.20 25.89 -13.08
CA ALA A 14 55.53 25.36 -12.79
C ALA A 14 55.50 23.82 -12.83
N ALA A 15 56.26 23.25 -13.76
CA ALA A 15 56.58 21.84 -13.83
C ALA A 15 57.89 21.57 -13.08
N CYS A 16 58.00 20.43 -12.40
CA CYS A 16 59.28 19.78 -12.10
C CYS A 16 59.03 18.32 -11.71
N THR A 17 59.56 17.40 -12.53
CA THR A 17 59.79 16.00 -12.17
C THR A 17 61.05 15.88 -11.32
N PRO A 18 61.15 14.84 -10.48
CA PRO A 18 62.36 14.02 -10.61
C PRO A 18 62.09 12.51 -10.51
N THR A 19 62.78 11.79 -11.38
CA THR A 19 63.07 10.36 -11.32
C THR A 19 64.03 10.07 -10.15
N SER A 20 63.81 9.01 -9.37
CA SER A 20 64.86 8.04 -8.99
C SER A 20 64.39 6.94 -8.01
N ALA A 21 64.62 5.71 -8.48
CA ALA A 21 65.23 4.58 -7.79
C ALA A 21 64.60 3.98 -6.52
N ILE A 22 64.22 2.71 -6.67
CA ILE A 22 63.98 1.70 -5.62
C ILE A 22 65.33 1.24 -5.03
N PRO A 23 65.39 0.97 -3.71
CA PRO A 23 66.16 -0.16 -3.19
C PRO A 23 65.28 -1.13 -2.36
N PRO A 24 65.70 -2.40 -2.18
CA PRO A 24 64.86 -3.48 -1.71
C PRO A 24 64.82 -3.56 -0.19
N LEU A 25 63.68 -3.99 0.37
CA LEU A 25 63.58 -4.40 1.77
C LEU A 25 63.14 -5.87 1.86
N THR A 26 64.03 -6.65 2.44
CA THR A 26 63.89 -8.06 2.85
C THR A 26 62.84 -8.24 3.97
N PRO A 27 62.29 -9.46 4.13
CA PRO A 27 61.17 -9.72 5.02
C PRO A 27 61.64 -9.99 6.45
N SER A 28 60.94 -9.44 7.44
CA SER A 28 61.08 -9.86 8.84
C SER A 28 59.82 -9.52 9.63
N GLY A 29 59.21 -10.57 10.20
CA GLY A 29 58.68 -10.48 11.56
C GLY A 29 57.18 -10.28 11.73
N THR A 30 56.52 -11.42 12.01
CA THR A 30 55.53 -11.56 13.09
C THR A 30 54.07 -11.28 12.74
N ALA A 31 53.35 -12.39 12.52
CA ALA A 31 51.90 -12.47 12.48
C ALA A 31 51.24 -12.16 13.83
N PRO A 32 50.15 -11.40 13.87
CA PRO A 32 49.14 -11.55 14.90
C PRO A 32 48.09 -12.57 14.44
N SER A 33 47.86 -13.59 15.28
CA SER A 33 46.66 -14.43 15.21
C SER A 33 45.41 -13.56 15.27
N GLY A 34 44.70 -13.48 14.15
CA GLY A 34 43.38 -12.86 14.03
C GLY A 34 42.40 -13.89 13.53
N THR A 35 41.58 -14.38 14.47
CA THR A 35 40.29 -15.05 14.33
C THR A 35 39.84 -15.39 12.91
N VAL A 36 39.84 -16.68 12.58
CA VAL A 36 39.08 -17.22 11.44
C VAL A 36 37.62 -16.94 11.71
N ILE A 37 37.03 -16.01 10.95
CA ILE A 37 35.58 -15.80 10.91
C ILE A 37 35.02 -17.02 10.20
N SER A 38 34.43 -17.95 10.97
CA SER A 38 33.62 -19.02 10.40
C SER A 38 32.54 -18.41 9.51
N PRO A 39 32.31 -18.91 8.29
CA PRO A 39 31.16 -18.48 7.52
C PRO A 39 29.90 -18.81 8.34
N THR A 40 29.03 -17.81 8.49
CA THR A 40 27.66 -17.98 9.00
C THR A 40 27.05 -19.17 8.27
N SER A 41 26.80 -20.24 9.02
CA SER A 41 26.07 -21.40 8.52
C SER A 41 24.67 -20.92 8.15
N THR A 42 24.42 -20.71 6.86
CA THR A 42 23.07 -20.69 6.32
C THR A 42 22.46 -22.02 6.71
N ALA A 43 21.53 -22.01 7.66
CA ALA A 43 20.82 -23.20 8.07
C ALA A 43 20.23 -23.83 6.80
N VAL A 44 20.66 -25.06 6.50
CA VAL A 44 20.05 -25.87 5.45
C VAL A 44 18.61 -26.11 5.91
N PRO A 45 17.58 -25.73 5.13
CA PRO A 45 16.20 -26.06 5.49
C PRO A 45 16.13 -27.58 5.62
N SER A 46 15.74 -28.06 6.80
CA SER A 46 15.52 -29.49 7.02
C SER A 46 14.45 -29.95 6.04
N ALA A 47 14.56 -31.17 5.50
CA ALA A 47 13.66 -31.73 4.48
C ALA A 47 12.16 -31.78 4.86
N ASN A 48 11.80 -31.33 6.07
CA ASN A 48 10.44 -31.28 6.59
C ASN A 48 9.96 -29.85 6.93
N SER A 49 10.74 -28.80 6.64
CA SER A 49 10.30 -27.42 6.85
C SER A 49 9.51 -26.91 5.66
N LEU A 50 8.30 -26.42 5.92
CA LEU A 50 7.46 -25.77 4.91
C LEU A 50 8.06 -24.42 4.50
N SER A 51 7.87 -24.04 3.24
CA SER A 51 8.23 -22.72 2.74
C SER A 51 7.31 -21.64 3.33
N PRO A 52 7.70 -20.34 3.33
CA PRO A 52 6.83 -19.27 3.79
C PRO A 52 5.45 -19.26 3.13
N THR A 53 5.36 -19.53 1.83
CA THR A 53 4.07 -19.61 1.13
C THR A 53 3.27 -20.85 1.51
N GLU A 54 3.93 -22.00 1.72
CA GLU A 54 3.26 -23.18 2.28
C GLU A 54 2.73 -22.95 3.70
N LEU A 55 3.44 -22.19 4.53
CA LEU A 55 2.98 -21.78 5.87
C LEU A 55 1.76 -20.85 5.80
N LYS A 56 1.72 -19.93 4.82
CA LYS A 56 0.52 -19.11 4.56
C LYS A 56 -0.69 -19.97 4.20
N TYR A 57 -0.49 -21.05 3.43
CA TYR A 57 -1.57 -22.00 3.15
C TYR A 57 -2.06 -22.75 4.39
N GLN A 58 -1.20 -23.06 5.37
CA GLN A 58 -1.65 -23.59 6.66
C GLN A 58 -2.53 -22.60 7.41
N LEU A 59 -2.17 -21.31 7.41
CA LEU A 59 -3.01 -20.25 7.99
C LEU A 59 -4.36 -20.12 7.27
N LEU A 60 -4.40 -20.26 5.94
CA LEU A 60 -5.65 -20.25 5.18
C LEU A 60 -6.56 -21.44 5.48
N ALA A 61 -5.97 -22.61 5.75
CA ALA A 61 -6.72 -23.81 6.13
C ALA A 61 -7.33 -23.68 7.54
N GLU A 62 -6.58 -23.11 8.48
CA GLU A 62 -7.05 -22.87 9.86
C GLU A 62 -8.06 -21.70 9.93
N PHE A 63 -7.87 -20.67 9.11
CA PHE A 63 -8.71 -19.47 9.06
C PHE A 63 -9.41 -19.32 7.71
N PRO A 64 -10.39 -20.20 7.38
CA PRO A 64 -11.03 -20.23 6.06
C PRO A 64 -11.87 -18.99 5.76
N ALA A 65 -12.29 -18.26 6.79
CA ALA A 65 -13.01 -17.00 6.68
C ALA A 65 -12.07 -15.77 6.64
N LEU A 66 -10.86 -15.94 6.08
CA LEU A 66 -9.91 -14.84 5.90
C LEU A 66 -10.61 -13.67 5.21
N PHE A 67 -10.60 -12.53 5.88
CA PHE A 67 -11.12 -11.28 5.36
C PHE A 67 -9.98 -10.44 4.83
N PHE A 68 -10.12 -10.00 3.59
CA PHE A 68 -9.23 -9.01 3.00
C PHE A 68 -9.95 -8.19 1.94
N CYS A 69 -9.41 -7.01 1.70
CA CYS A 69 -9.86 -6.14 0.63
C CYS A 69 -9.12 -6.50 -0.65
N ASP A 70 -9.72 -7.32 -1.50
CA ASP A 70 -9.13 -7.68 -2.79
C ASP A 70 -8.93 -6.41 -3.62
N SER A 71 -7.69 -6.10 -4.01
CA SER A 71 -7.33 -4.85 -4.69
C SER A 71 -8.01 -4.66 -6.05
N ASP A 72 -8.53 -5.73 -6.67
CA ASP A 72 -9.18 -5.67 -7.98
C ASP A 72 -10.70 -5.55 -7.89
N PHE A 73 -11.28 -5.98 -6.76
CA PHE A 73 -12.72 -5.95 -6.53
C PHE A 73 -13.15 -4.91 -5.51
N TYR A 74 -12.26 -4.57 -4.60
CA TYR A 74 -12.47 -3.61 -3.57
C TYR A 74 -11.47 -2.47 -3.73
N PRO A 75 -11.95 -1.23 -3.61
CA PRO A 75 -13.36 -0.83 -3.41
C PRO A 75 -14.20 -0.73 -4.68
N VAL A 76 -13.61 -1.03 -5.83
CA VAL A 76 -14.28 -0.96 -7.13
C VAL A 76 -14.12 -2.30 -7.80
N ALA A 77 -15.24 -2.91 -8.18
CA ALA A 77 -15.21 -4.11 -8.97
C ALA A 77 -14.77 -3.76 -10.39
N ARG A 78 -13.59 -4.22 -10.79
CA ARG A 78 -13.12 -4.08 -12.17
C ARG A 78 -13.48 -5.34 -12.96
N GLU A 79 -13.92 -5.15 -14.21
CA GLU A 79 -14.24 -6.25 -15.13
C GLU A 79 -12.98 -6.79 -15.85
N ASP A 80 -11.81 -6.18 -15.64
CA ASP A 80 -10.54 -6.48 -16.31
C ASP A 80 -9.62 -7.45 -15.53
N GLU A 81 -10.14 -8.16 -14.52
CA GLU A 81 -9.33 -9.07 -13.67
C GLU A 81 -8.56 -10.11 -14.51
N GLY A 82 -9.18 -10.63 -15.57
CA GLY A 82 -8.52 -11.55 -16.50
C GLY A 82 -7.31 -10.93 -17.21
N GLU A 83 -7.44 -9.68 -17.68
CA GLU A 83 -6.34 -8.97 -18.34
C GLU A 83 -5.22 -8.63 -17.36
N LEU A 84 -5.56 -8.22 -16.13
CA LEU A 84 -4.60 -7.99 -15.05
C LEU A 84 -3.85 -9.28 -14.70
N ALA A 85 -4.53 -10.41 -14.64
CA ALA A 85 -3.89 -11.71 -14.41
C ALA A 85 -2.86 -12.01 -15.49
N LEU A 86 -3.16 -11.78 -16.77
CA LEU A 86 -2.21 -11.95 -17.87
C LEU A 86 -1.02 -10.99 -17.76
N GLN A 87 -1.28 -9.73 -17.41
CA GLN A 87 -0.25 -8.70 -17.27
C GLN A 87 0.70 -9.01 -16.10
N ARG A 88 0.18 -9.50 -14.97
CA ARG A 88 0.94 -9.78 -13.74
C ARG A 88 1.56 -11.16 -13.70
N PHE A 89 1.09 -12.10 -14.52
CA PHE A 89 1.60 -13.46 -14.53
C PHE A 89 3.14 -13.58 -14.60
N PRO A 90 3.87 -12.82 -15.44
CA PRO A 90 5.33 -12.92 -15.48
C PRO A 90 6.01 -12.51 -14.16
N GLU A 91 5.44 -11.53 -13.45
CA GLU A 91 5.93 -11.06 -12.15
C GLU A 91 5.73 -12.14 -11.08
N ILE A 92 4.54 -12.76 -11.06
CA ILE A 92 4.21 -13.84 -10.11
C ILE A 92 5.09 -15.07 -10.39
N ALA A 93 5.25 -15.46 -11.66
CA ALA A 93 6.08 -16.59 -12.06
C ALA A 93 7.57 -16.38 -11.75
N ALA A 94 8.04 -15.13 -11.67
CA ALA A 94 9.41 -14.81 -11.26
C ALA A 94 9.66 -15.08 -9.77
N ASN A 95 8.62 -15.07 -8.92
CA ASN A 95 8.70 -15.52 -7.54
C ASN A 95 8.58 -17.05 -7.46
N GLY A 96 9.69 -17.76 -7.72
CA GLY A 96 9.68 -19.22 -7.83
C GLY A 96 9.18 -19.96 -6.58
N GLU A 97 9.40 -19.43 -5.37
CA GLU A 97 8.93 -20.06 -4.13
C GLU A 97 7.39 -20.00 -4.03
N GLU A 98 6.83 -18.81 -4.19
CA GLU A 98 5.39 -18.58 -4.13
C GLU A 98 4.68 -19.29 -5.29
N PHE A 99 5.22 -19.15 -6.51
CA PHE A 99 4.63 -19.73 -7.70
C PHE A 99 4.53 -21.25 -7.59
N GLN A 100 5.59 -21.94 -7.18
CA GLN A 100 5.54 -23.40 -7.00
C GLN A 100 4.57 -23.83 -5.89
N ALA A 101 4.50 -23.08 -4.79
CA ALA A 101 3.52 -23.37 -3.73
C ALA A 101 2.07 -23.20 -4.22
N ILE A 102 1.79 -22.17 -5.04
CA ILE A 102 0.47 -21.96 -5.66
C ILE A 102 0.14 -23.10 -6.63
N LEU A 103 1.08 -23.48 -7.51
CA LEU A 103 0.87 -24.59 -8.45
C LEU A 103 0.52 -25.88 -7.70
N LYS A 104 1.26 -26.18 -6.62
CA LYS A 104 1.02 -27.35 -5.77
C LYS A 104 -0.33 -27.33 -5.10
N HIS A 105 -0.73 -26.19 -4.55
CA HIS A 105 -2.02 -26.04 -3.91
C HIS A 105 -3.19 -26.21 -4.90
N GLN A 106 -3.03 -25.71 -6.13
CA GLN A 106 -4.05 -25.76 -7.18
C GLN A 106 -4.03 -27.06 -8.01
N GLY A 107 -3.11 -27.99 -7.73
CA GLY A 107 -2.96 -29.24 -8.50
C GLY A 107 -2.47 -29.01 -9.93
N LEU A 108 -1.68 -27.96 -10.15
CA LEU A 108 -1.10 -27.55 -11.43
C LEU A 108 0.40 -27.89 -11.54
N ASP A 109 0.92 -28.70 -10.63
CA ASP A 109 2.33 -29.13 -10.61
C ASP A 109 2.75 -29.79 -11.93
N GLY A 110 3.98 -29.50 -12.37
CA GLY A 110 4.57 -30.11 -13.56
C GLY A 110 4.08 -29.52 -14.88
N LEU A 111 3.13 -28.58 -14.86
CA LEU A 111 2.79 -27.77 -16.02
C LEU A 111 3.87 -26.72 -16.31
N ILE A 112 4.12 -26.48 -17.59
CA ILE A 112 5.05 -25.45 -18.08
C ILE A 112 4.35 -24.37 -18.93
N GLU A 113 3.12 -24.64 -19.35
CA GLU A 113 2.23 -23.72 -20.05
C GLU A 113 0.89 -23.66 -19.31
N PHE A 114 0.27 -22.48 -19.29
CA PHE A 114 -0.95 -22.22 -18.53
C PHE A 114 -1.99 -21.54 -19.41
N THR A 115 -3.25 -22.00 -19.31
CA THR A 115 -4.38 -21.31 -19.93
C THR A 115 -4.67 -19.99 -19.21
N ASP A 116 -5.44 -19.11 -19.82
CA ASP A 116 -5.77 -17.82 -19.22
C ASP A 116 -6.60 -17.98 -17.93
N GLU A 117 -7.45 -19.02 -17.86
CA GLU A 117 -8.17 -19.39 -16.64
C GLU A 117 -7.22 -19.87 -15.53
N GLN A 118 -6.18 -20.63 -15.87
CA GLN A 118 -5.18 -21.08 -14.90
C GLN A 118 -4.34 -19.90 -14.39
N LYS A 119 -3.97 -18.96 -15.27
CA LYS A 119 -3.28 -17.71 -14.87
C LYS A 119 -4.16 -16.87 -13.95
N LEU A 120 -5.46 -16.79 -14.22
CA LEU A 120 -6.43 -16.10 -13.34
C LEU A 120 -6.54 -16.77 -11.97
N LEU A 121 -6.57 -18.11 -11.91
CA LEU A 121 -6.54 -18.85 -10.64
C LEU A 121 -5.26 -18.54 -9.85
N ILE A 122 -4.10 -18.62 -10.50
CA ILE A 122 -2.80 -18.31 -9.88
C ILE A 122 -2.77 -16.87 -9.35
N TYR A 123 -3.31 -15.92 -10.11
CA TYR A 123 -3.36 -14.52 -9.71
C TYR A 123 -4.24 -14.28 -8.48
N ARG A 124 -5.42 -14.92 -8.41
CA ARG A 124 -6.31 -14.83 -7.24
C ARG A 124 -5.65 -15.39 -5.97
N GLU A 125 -4.92 -16.50 -6.10
CA GLU A 125 -4.16 -17.09 -5.00
C GLU A 125 -3.03 -16.17 -4.54
N HIS A 126 -2.27 -15.60 -5.48
CA HIS A 126 -1.24 -14.61 -5.18
C HIS A 126 -1.80 -13.44 -4.35
N LYS A 127 -2.93 -12.83 -4.77
CA LYS A 127 -3.58 -11.75 -4.01
C LYS A 127 -3.96 -12.18 -2.59
N LYS A 128 -4.54 -13.38 -2.45
CA LYS A 128 -4.96 -13.93 -1.16
C LYS A 128 -3.77 -14.25 -0.24
N LEU A 129 -2.63 -14.68 -0.78
CA LEU A 129 -1.41 -14.95 -0.01
C LEU A 129 -0.67 -13.66 0.34
N ALA A 130 -0.75 -12.63 -0.49
CA ALA A 130 -0.08 -11.35 -0.28
C ALA A 130 -0.55 -10.63 0.99
N VAL A 131 -1.80 -10.85 1.42
CA VAL A 131 -2.37 -10.21 2.62
C VAL A 131 -1.93 -10.86 3.94
N ILE A 132 -1.38 -12.08 3.89
CA ILE A 132 -0.87 -12.78 5.07
C ILE A 132 0.58 -12.36 5.29
N GLN A 133 0.83 -11.66 6.40
CA GLN A 133 2.16 -11.25 6.80
C GLN A 133 2.77 -12.29 7.73
N LEU A 134 4.00 -12.71 7.40
CA LEU A 134 4.84 -13.57 8.22
C LEU A 134 6.11 -12.79 8.56
N GLU A 135 6.33 -12.54 9.84
CA GLU A 135 7.52 -11.86 10.34
C GLU A 135 8.43 -12.88 11.07
N PRO A 136 9.67 -13.11 10.61
CA PRO A 136 10.54 -14.11 11.22
C PRO A 136 10.88 -13.72 12.66
N THR A 137 10.66 -14.65 13.59
CA THR A 137 10.90 -14.51 15.03
C THR A 137 11.63 -15.77 15.53
N GLY A 138 12.96 -15.79 15.42
CA GLY A 138 13.75 -16.98 15.74
C GLY A 138 13.52 -18.10 14.73
N ASP A 139 13.11 -19.28 15.21
CA ASP A 139 12.79 -20.45 14.38
C ASP A 139 11.30 -20.52 13.96
N GLU A 140 10.52 -19.49 14.31
CA GLU A 140 9.09 -19.35 14.02
C GLU A 140 8.81 -18.08 13.22
N TYR A 141 7.58 -17.93 12.73
CA TYR A 141 7.07 -16.69 12.18
C TYR A 141 5.94 -16.16 13.06
N GLN A 142 5.96 -14.87 13.35
CA GLN A 142 4.78 -14.18 13.85
C GLN A 142 3.85 -13.90 12.68
N PHE A 143 2.55 -14.15 12.85
CA PHE A 143 1.54 -13.86 11.85
C PHE A 143 0.45 -12.94 12.40
N GLN A 144 -0.20 -12.25 11.47
CA GLN A 144 -1.42 -11.50 11.71
C GLN A 144 -2.41 -11.77 10.57
N VAL A 145 -3.64 -12.15 10.91
CA VAL A 145 -4.73 -12.33 9.94
C VAL A 145 -6.01 -11.69 10.45
N GLN A 146 -6.86 -11.23 9.54
CA GLN A 146 -8.20 -10.77 9.86
C GLN A 146 -9.20 -11.78 9.31
N VAL A 147 -10.21 -12.14 10.11
CA VAL A 147 -11.29 -13.04 9.69
C VAL A 147 -12.64 -12.34 9.81
N ALA A 148 -13.54 -12.60 8.89
CA ALA A 148 -14.93 -12.12 8.94
C ALA A 148 -15.84 -13.17 9.57
N GLU A 149 -16.84 -12.71 10.30
CA GLU A 149 -17.98 -13.53 10.73
C GLU A 149 -19.27 -13.02 10.09
N ALA A 150 -20.43 -13.52 10.52
CA ALA A 150 -21.70 -12.99 10.07
C ALA A 150 -21.86 -11.52 10.51
N SER A 151 -22.43 -10.68 9.64
CA SER A 151 -22.44 -9.20 9.76
C SER A 151 -21.01 -8.62 9.70
N GLU A 152 -20.85 -7.29 9.63
CA GLU A 152 -19.55 -6.59 9.50
C GLU A 152 -18.53 -6.87 10.64
N GLN A 153 -18.84 -7.81 11.54
CA GLN A 153 -18.01 -8.23 12.65
C GLN A 153 -16.93 -9.22 12.18
N GLY A 154 -15.79 -9.18 12.86
CA GLY A 154 -14.70 -10.11 12.62
C GLY A 154 -13.72 -10.12 13.77
N PHE A 155 -12.60 -10.80 13.55
CA PHE A 155 -11.50 -10.87 14.52
C PHE A 155 -10.16 -10.56 13.86
N LEU A 156 -9.35 -9.76 14.55
CA LEU A 156 -7.92 -9.67 14.29
C LEU A 156 -7.23 -10.73 15.13
N ILE A 157 -6.54 -11.66 14.48
CA ILE A 157 -5.85 -12.78 15.11
C ILE A 157 -4.35 -12.58 14.94
N ARG A 158 -3.62 -12.65 16.05
CA ARG A 158 -2.15 -12.70 16.06
C ARG A 158 -1.67 -13.98 16.68
N GLY A 159 -0.56 -14.50 16.18
CA GLY A 159 0.02 -15.72 16.71
C GLY A 159 1.40 -16.01 16.14
N ARG A 160 1.88 -17.22 16.41
CA ARG A 160 3.10 -17.76 15.81
C ARG A 160 2.80 -19.03 15.02
N ILE A 161 3.59 -19.26 13.97
CA ILE A 161 3.58 -20.48 13.19
C ILE A 161 5.02 -20.99 13.05
N ASP A 162 5.26 -22.25 13.41
CA ASP A 162 6.58 -22.85 13.29
C ASP A 162 6.88 -23.34 11.87
N SER A 163 8.13 -23.75 11.63
CA SER A 163 8.57 -24.28 10.33
C SER A 163 7.87 -25.57 9.87
N SER A 164 7.13 -26.26 10.76
CA SER A 164 6.33 -27.44 10.42
C SER A 164 4.85 -27.11 10.11
N GLY A 165 4.43 -25.86 10.34
CA GLY A 165 3.06 -25.42 10.19
C GLY A 165 2.22 -25.47 11.47
N THR A 166 2.82 -25.70 12.63
CA THR A 166 2.08 -25.69 13.91
C THR A 166 1.73 -24.26 14.29
N ILE A 167 0.44 -23.96 14.43
CA ILE A 167 -0.10 -22.63 14.73
C ILE A 167 -0.36 -22.47 16.23
N SER A 168 0.10 -21.36 16.80
CA SER A 168 -0.21 -20.92 18.17
C SER A 168 -0.84 -19.54 18.15
N VAL A 169 -2.12 -19.45 18.49
CA VAL A 169 -2.84 -18.16 18.60
C VAL A 169 -2.52 -17.51 19.93
N GLU A 170 -2.11 -16.24 19.89
CA GLU A 170 -1.77 -15.45 21.07
C GLU A 170 -2.88 -14.46 21.43
N THR A 171 -3.39 -13.75 20.44
CA THR A 171 -4.50 -12.80 20.63
C THR A 171 -5.58 -13.00 19.57
N ARG A 172 -6.82 -12.79 20.00
CA ARG A 172 -8.01 -12.75 19.17
C ARG A 172 -8.87 -11.59 19.63
N GLU A 173 -8.82 -10.49 18.89
CA GLU A 173 -9.47 -9.24 19.26
C GLU A 173 -10.64 -8.96 18.32
N PRO A 174 -11.83 -8.61 18.82
CA PRO A 174 -12.94 -8.19 17.98
C PRO A 174 -12.54 -7.00 17.10
N THR A 175 -12.89 -7.07 15.83
CA THR A 175 -12.69 -5.99 14.85
C THR A 175 -13.92 -5.90 13.93
N ILE A 176 -13.95 -4.86 13.11
CA ILE A 176 -14.92 -4.74 12.02
C ILE A 176 -14.24 -5.27 10.76
N ALA A 177 -14.72 -6.39 10.22
CA ALA A 177 -14.29 -6.97 8.97
C ALA A 177 -15.01 -6.28 7.81
N THR A 178 -14.71 -4.99 7.66
CA THR A 178 -15.15 -4.18 6.53
C THR A 178 -13.96 -3.63 5.81
N CYS A 179 -14.18 -3.33 4.55
CA CYS A 179 -13.29 -2.50 3.78
C CYS A 179 -13.98 -1.13 3.74
N PRO A 180 -13.57 -0.18 4.60
CA PRO A 180 -14.18 1.13 4.68
C PRO A 180 -13.65 2.04 3.55
N ILE A 181 -14.56 2.74 2.87
CA ILE A 181 -14.20 3.72 1.84
C ILE A 181 -14.07 5.08 2.52
N CYS A 182 -12.86 5.59 2.68
CA CYS A 182 -12.64 6.77 3.52
C CYS A 182 -11.45 7.62 3.02
N LEU A 183 -11.32 8.81 3.59
CA LEU A 183 -10.23 9.75 3.41
C LEU A 183 -9.08 9.47 4.37
N ALA A 184 -7.86 9.83 3.96
CA ALA A 184 -6.71 9.89 4.85
C ALA A 184 -6.90 10.93 5.96
N ALA A 185 -6.24 10.72 7.10
CA ALA A 185 -6.09 11.71 8.16
C ALA A 185 -5.46 12.99 7.60
N HIS A 186 -5.77 14.12 8.24
CA HIS A 186 -5.32 15.47 7.88
C HIS A 186 -5.85 16.00 6.54
N THR A 187 -6.73 15.26 5.85
CA THR A 187 -7.47 15.77 4.70
C THR A 187 -8.27 17.00 5.12
N GLN A 188 -8.09 18.11 4.41
CA GLN A 188 -8.72 19.39 4.71
C GLN A 188 -10.11 19.45 4.08
N ILE A 189 -11.15 19.47 4.91
CA ILE A 189 -12.52 19.63 4.45
C ILE A 189 -12.87 21.11 4.40
N ASP A 190 -13.37 21.58 3.28
CA ASP A 190 -13.74 22.98 3.15
C ASP A 190 -14.95 23.30 4.03
N THR A 191 -14.80 24.30 4.90
CA THR A 191 -15.91 24.86 5.71
C THR A 191 -16.06 26.37 5.46
N PRO A 192 -17.21 26.98 5.82
CA PRO A 192 -17.40 28.43 5.71
C PRO A 192 -16.35 29.26 6.44
N ASP A 193 -15.81 28.75 7.55
CA ASP A 193 -14.82 29.44 8.39
C ASP A 193 -13.37 29.07 8.03
N GLY A 194 -13.18 28.32 6.94
CA GLY A 194 -11.88 27.85 6.45
C GLY A 194 -11.75 26.32 6.45
N PRO A 195 -10.69 25.76 5.84
CA PRO A 195 -10.51 24.33 5.82
C PRO A 195 -10.25 23.74 7.21
N VAL A 196 -10.83 22.58 7.49
CA VAL A 196 -10.74 21.88 8.78
C VAL A 196 -10.34 20.42 8.54
N ALA A 197 -9.42 19.88 9.33
CA ALA A 197 -8.99 18.50 9.20
C ALA A 197 -10.15 17.52 9.49
N VAL A 198 -10.34 16.54 8.60
CA VAL A 198 -11.47 15.59 8.62
C VAL A 198 -11.64 14.88 9.98
N GLU A 199 -10.55 14.54 10.66
CA GLU A 199 -10.57 13.86 11.96
C GLU A 199 -11.12 14.72 13.11
N THR A 200 -11.18 16.03 12.92
CA THR A 200 -11.68 16.99 13.91
C THR A 200 -13.17 17.30 13.75
N LEU A 201 -13.74 17.03 12.57
CA LEU A 201 -15.15 17.26 12.30
C LEU A 201 -16.06 16.39 13.17
N ARG A 202 -17.18 16.97 13.56
CA ARG A 202 -18.23 16.36 14.37
C ARG A 202 -19.58 16.60 13.72
N ARG A 203 -20.55 15.77 14.10
CA ARG A 203 -21.95 16.01 13.75
C ARG A 203 -22.38 17.37 14.28
N GLY A 204 -23.00 18.18 13.43
CA GLY A 204 -23.41 19.55 13.74
C GLY A 204 -22.49 20.63 13.17
N ASP A 205 -21.25 20.29 12.80
CA ASP A 205 -20.32 21.25 12.21
C ASP A 205 -20.79 21.69 10.81
N SER A 206 -20.38 22.88 10.38
CA SER A 206 -20.69 23.38 9.05
C SER A 206 -19.60 22.99 8.05
N VAL A 207 -20.02 22.57 6.86
CA VAL A 207 -19.14 22.24 5.73
C VAL A 207 -19.73 22.81 4.45
N TRP A 208 -18.92 22.98 3.41
CA TRP A 208 -19.43 23.29 2.08
C TRP A 208 -19.91 22.02 1.37
N THR A 209 -21.06 22.13 0.71
CA THR A 209 -21.64 21.13 -0.19
C THR A 209 -22.14 21.80 -1.48
N VAL A 210 -22.61 21.03 -2.45
CA VAL A 210 -23.37 21.54 -3.60
C VAL A 210 -24.84 21.12 -3.53
N ASP A 211 -25.74 21.98 -3.99
CA ASP A 211 -27.11 21.58 -4.28
C ASP A 211 -27.22 20.80 -5.61
N ALA A 212 -28.45 20.40 -5.96
CA ALA A 212 -28.72 19.67 -7.20
C ALA A 212 -28.42 20.47 -8.49
N THR A 213 -28.21 21.78 -8.39
CA THR A 213 -27.82 22.66 -9.51
C THR A 213 -26.31 22.84 -9.62
N GLY A 214 -25.53 22.27 -8.69
CA GLY A 214 -24.09 22.48 -8.58
C GLY A 214 -23.70 23.75 -7.82
N THR A 215 -24.66 24.45 -7.21
CA THR A 215 -24.38 25.68 -6.47
C THR A 215 -23.81 25.35 -5.10
N ARG A 216 -22.64 25.92 -4.79
CA ARG A 216 -21.98 25.77 -3.48
C ARG A 216 -22.81 26.43 -2.38
N GLN A 217 -23.11 25.68 -1.32
CA GLN A 217 -23.90 26.13 -0.17
C GLN A 217 -23.38 25.52 1.15
N PRO A 218 -23.59 26.17 2.30
CA PRO A 218 -23.25 25.56 3.58
C PRO A 218 -24.24 24.44 3.90
N ALA A 219 -23.74 23.37 4.50
CA ALA A 219 -24.53 22.28 5.06
C ALA A 219 -24.00 21.90 6.44
N THR A 220 -24.82 21.17 7.19
CA THR A 220 -24.44 20.62 8.48
C THR A 220 -23.96 19.19 8.31
N VAL A 221 -22.90 18.81 8.99
CA VAL A 221 -22.46 17.41 9.07
C VAL A 221 -23.50 16.60 9.83
N LEU A 222 -24.15 15.67 9.16
CA LEU A 222 -25.13 14.74 9.74
C LEU A 222 -24.48 13.55 10.41
N ARG A 223 -23.38 13.05 9.82
CA ARG A 223 -22.65 11.88 10.31
C ARG A 223 -21.18 12.00 9.98
N THR A 224 -20.36 11.43 10.84
CA THR A 224 -18.94 11.18 10.60
C THR A 224 -18.66 9.71 10.86
N THR A 225 -17.69 9.15 10.16
CA THR A 225 -17.12 7.83 10.48
C THR A 225 -15.64 7.96 10.74
N ARG A 226 -15.13 7.11 11.62
CA ARG A 226 -13.71 6.93 11.90
C ARG A 226 -13.47 5.44 11.96
N VAL A 227 -12.63 4.93 11.07
CA VAL A 227 -12.31 3.51 11.03
C VAL A 227 -10.82 3.33 11.31
N VAL A 228 -10.51 2.47 12.27
CA VAL A 228 -9.12 2.12 12.59
C VAL A 228 -8.56 1.30 11.44
N VAL A 229 -7.36 1.66 11.01
CA VAL A 229 -6.73 1.04 9.85
C VAL A 229 -5.73 -0.03 10.32
N PRO A 230 -5.84 -1.29 9.86
CA PRO A 230 -4.84 -2.31 10.14
C PRO A 230 -3.49 -1.96 9.49
N ALA A 231 -2.41 -2.59 9.96
CA ALA A 231 -1.08 -2.35 9.43
C ALA A 231 -1.02 -2.60 7.91
N ARG A 232 -0.45 -1.64 7.15
CA ARG A 232 -0.27 -1.66 5.68
C ARG A 232 -1.56 -1.59 4.85
N HIS A 233 -2.36 -0.55 5.05
CA HIS A 233 -3.53 -0.28 4.22
C HIS A 233 -3.15 0.51 2.95
N PRO A 234 -3.58 0.11 1.75
CA PRO A 234 -3.34 0.87 0.54
C PRO A 234 -4.26 2.10 0.47
N MET A 235 -3.72 3.20 -0.04
CA MET A 235 -4.45 4.45 -0.26
C MET A 235 -4.13 4.99 -1.65
N LEU A 236 -5.12 5.50 -2.36
CA LEU A 236 -4.89 6.14 -3.65
C LEU A 236 -4.34 7.55 -3.42
N HIS A 237 -3.17 7.86 -3.98
CA HIS A 237 -2.66 9.22 -4.13
C HIS A 237 -3.03 9.75 -5.51
N LEU A 238 -3.90 10.76 -5.53
CA LEU A 238 -4.27 11.49 -6.75
C LEU A 238 -3.64 12.87 -6.73
N VAL A 239 -3.13 13.31 -7.88
CA VAL A 239 -2.69 14.70 -8.10
C VAL A 239 -3.33 15.24 -9.37
N LEU A 240 -3.97 16.40 -9.25
CA LEU A 240 -4.60 17.12 -10.35
C LEU A 240 -3.63 18.16 -10.95
N ALA A 241 -3.87 18.54 -12.20
CA ALA A 241 -3.02 19.45 -12.97
C ALA A 241 -2.94 20.87 -12.39
N ASP A 242 -3.89 21.25 -11.54
CA ASP A 242 -3.90 22.53 -10.80
C ASP A 242 -3.19 22.45 -9.44
N GLY A 243 -2.58 21.30 -9.12
CA GLY A 243 -1.81 21.07 -7.90
C GLY A 243 -2.61 20.56 -6.72
N ARG A 244 -3.94 20.43 -6.84
CA ARG A 244 -4.74 19.77 -5.78
C ARG A 244 -4.40 18.29 -5.72
N GLU A 245 -4.36 17.75 -4.51
CA GLU A 245 -4.05 16.33 -4.28
C GLU A 245 -4.91 15.72 -3.18
N LEU A 246 -5.13 14.41 -3.26
CA LEU A 246 -5.99 13.68 -2.36
C LEU A 246 -5.44 12.27 -2.08
N TRP A 247 -5.46 11.90 -0.80
CA TRP A 247 -5.24 10.53 -0.35
C TRP A 247 -6.57 9.94 0.13
N VAL A 248 -7.03 8.92 -0.57
CA VAL A 248 -8.39 8.41 -0.39
C VAL A 248 -8.47 6.93 -0.76
N SER A 249 -9.35 6.18 -0.10
CA SER A 249 -9.63 4.81 -0.50
C SER A 249 -10.09 4.82 -1.97
N PRO A 250 -9.63 3.90 -2.84
CA PRO A 250 -9.93 3.96 -4.28
C PRO A 250 -11.44 3.93 -4.65
N GLY A 251 -12.32 3.78 -3.68
CA GLY A 251 -13.75 3.52 -3.85
C GLY A 251 -14.60 4.73 -3.67
N HIS A 252 -13.98 5.76 -3.11
CA HIS A 252 -14.66 6.95 -2.71
C HIS A 252 -15.20 7.58 -3.99
N PRO A 253 -16.49 7.91 -4.04
CA PRO A 253 -17.09 8.33 -5.27
C PRO A 253 -16.65 9.76 -5.59
N THR A 254 -16.46 10.02 -6.87
CA THR A 254 -16.53 11.36 -7.47
C THR A 254 -17.93 11.95 -7.29
N ALA A 255 -18.09 13.24 -7.60
CA ALA A 255 -19.43 13.86 -7.63
C ALA A 255 -20.36 13.22 -8.68
N GLU A 256 -19.80 12.53 -9.67
CA GLU A 256 -20.53 11.77 -10.68
C GLU A 256 -20.86 10.34 -10.24
N GLY A 257 -20.46 9.93 -9.03
CA GLY A 257 -20.67 8.58 -8.50
C GLY A 257 -19.68 7.53 -9.02
N LYS A 258 -18.77 7.89 -9.95
CA LYS A 258 -17.66 7.03 -10.38
C LYS A 258 -16.65 6.90 -9.23
N PRO A 259 -16.11 5.72 -8.94
CA PRO A 259 -15.04 5.60 -7.96
C PRO A 259 -13.73 6.29 -8.36
N LEU A 260 -13.04 6.89 -7.39
CA LEU A 260 -11.78 7.60 -7.62
C LEU A 260 -10.63 6.69 -8.13
N GLY A 261 -10.65 5.41 -7.78
CA GLY A 261 -9.66 4.40 -8.18
C GLY A 261 -9.71 4.00 -9.65
N ASP A 262 -10.80 4.34 -10.33
CA ASP A 262 -10.95 4.14 -11.78
C ASP A 262 -10.42 5.32 -12.59
N LEU A 263 -9.95 6.38 -11.94
CA LEU A 263 -9.33 7.49 -12.63
C LEU A 263 -7.94 7.11 -13.12
N ARG A 264 -7.61 7.55 -14.33
CA ARG A 264 -6.29 7.40 -14.96
C ARG A 264 -5.75 8.78 -15.31
N THR A 265 -4.44 8.89 -15.51
CA THR A 265 -3.82 10.13 -15.99
C THR A 265 -4.51 10.61 -17.27
N GLY A 266 -4.93 11.88 -17.27
CA GLY A 266 -5.69 12.51 -18.35
C GLY A 266 -7.19 12.65 -18.08
N ASP A 267 -7.77 11.83 -17.22
CA ASP A 267 -9.19 11.91 -16.81
C ASP A 267 -9.49 13.23 -16.11
N LEU A 268 -10.76 13.65 -16.09
CA LEU A 268 -11.21 14.84 -15.39
C LEU A 268 -11.76 14.49 -14.00
N LEU A 269 -11.39 15.29 -13.01
CA LEU A 269 -11.95 15.31 -11.67
C LEU A 269 -12.13 16.76 -11.22
N ASP A 270 -13.35 17.14 -10.85
CA ASP A 270 -13.69 18.48 -10.37
C ASP A 270 -13.06 19.60 -11.23
N GLY A 271 -13.24 19.50 -12.55
CA GLY A 271 -12.79 20.46 -13.54
C GLY A 271 -11.29 20.43 -13.90
N ALA A 272 -10.46 19.63 -13.24
CA ALA A 272 -9.02 19.51 -13.51
C ALA A 272 -8.63 18.12 -13.99
N ARG A 273 -7.51 18.03 -14.72
CA ARG A 273 -7.00 16.74 -15.24
C ARG A 273 -6.18 16.01 -14.17
N VAL A 274 -6.38 14.71 -14.05
CA VAL A 274 -5.52 13.82 -13.26
C VAL A 274 -4.15 13.74 -13.93
N THR A 275 -3.10 14.00 -13.16
CA THR A 275 -1.70 13.90 -13.60
C THR A 275 -0.99 12.70 -12.99
N HIS A 276 -1.39 12.31 -11.77
CA HIS A 276 -0.85 11.18 -11.03
C HIS A 276 -1.97 10.39 -10.35
N SER A 277 -1.84 9.06 -10.34
CA SER A 277 -2.76 8.12 -9.73
C SER A 277 -2.00 6.85 -9.35
N GLU A 278 -1.69 6.68 -8.07
CA GLU A 278 -0.91 5.54 -7.57
C GLU A 278 -1.45 5.04 -6.23
N GLN A 279 -1.38 3.73 -5.97
CA GLN A 279 -1.66 3.18 -4.65
C GLN A 279 -0.40 3.19 -3.79
N VAL A 280 -0.46 3.84 -2.64
CA VAL A 280 0.64 3.99 -1.70
C VAL A 280 0.28 3.39 -0.33
N ALA A 281 1.31 3.04 0.46
CA ALA A 281 1.10 2.54 1.82
C ALA A 281 0.64 3.67 2.76
N TYR A 282 -0.44 3.43 3.51
CA TYR A 282 -0.96 4.34 4.51
C TYR A 282 -0.61 3.89 5.92
N ASN A 283 -0.02 4.82 6.68
CA ASN A 283 0.56 4.56 8.00
C ASN A 283 -0.15 5.28 9.15
N ALA A 284 -1.18 6.08 8.87
CA ALA A 284 -1.94 6.74 9.93
C ALA A 284 -2.95 5.77 10.57
N PRO A 285 -3.32 5.99 11.84
CA PRO A 285 -4.05 5.00 12.64
C PRO A 285 -5.52 4.82 12.24
N ALA A 286 -6.08 5.75 11.48
CA ALA A 286 -7.49 5.73 11.10
C ALA A 286 -7.74 6.48 9.79
N THR A 287 -8.88 6.19 9.16
CA THR A 287 -9.46 6.91 8.03
C THR A 287 -10.84 7.45 8.38
N TYR A 288 -11.33 8.42 7.59
CA TYR A 288 -12.48 9.22 7.94
C TYR A 288 -13.42 9.45 6.75
N ASP A 289 -14.70 9.61 7.00
CA ASP A 289 -15.67 10.11 6.01
C ASP A 289 -16.76 10.92 6.74
N LEU A 290 -17.48 11.75 6.01
CA LEU A 290 -18.56 12.59 6.52
C LEU A 290 -19.76 12.59 5.58
N LEU A 291 -20.95 12.81 6.14
CA LEU A 291 -22.19 13.03 5.41
C LEU A 291 -22.69 14.46 5.67
N PRO A 292 -22.66 15.35 4.67
CA PRO A 292 -23.33 16.64 4.74
C PRO A 292 -24.86 16.50 4.66
N SER A 293 -25.60 17.48 5.18
CA SER A 293 -27.07 17.52 5.12
C SER A 293 -27.66 17.86 3.76
N GLY A 294 -26.82 18.18 2.77
CA GLY A 294 -27.25 18.49 1.40
C GLY A 294 -27.78 17.26 0.68
N GLY A 295 -28.72 17.47 -0.25
CA GLY A 295 -29.36 16.37 -1.00
C GLY A 295 -28.43 15.60 -1.96
N THR A 296 -27.21 16.07 -2.15
CA THR A 296 -26.18 15.42 -3.00
C THR A 296 -25.27 14.50 -2.20
N GLY A 297 -25.08 14.75 -0.89
CA GLY A 297 -24.06 14.07 -0.09
C GLY A 297 -22.62 14.45 -0.46
N PHE A 298 -22.41 15.51 -1.25
CA PHE A 298 -21.08 15.90 -1.72
C PHE A 298 -20.39 16.89 -0.78
N TYR A 299 -19.07 16.88 -0.76
CA TYR A 299 -18.26 17.83 -0.02
C TYR A 299 -16.90 18.01 -0.68
N TRP A 300 -16.16 19.06 -0.29
CA TRP A 300 -14.80 19.27 -0.78
C TRP A 300 -13.77 18.72 0.21
N ALA A 301 -12.86 17.90 -0.31
CA ALA A 301 -11.68 17.40 0.39
C ALA A 301 -10.43 17.89 -0.34
N ASN A 302 -9.55 18.61 0.35
CA ASN A 302 -8.41 19.33 -0.21
C ASN A 302 -8.81 20.19 -1.43
N GLY A 303 -9.99 20.82 -1.36
CA GLY A 303 -10.54 21.60 -2.45
C GLY A 303 -10.99 20.79 -3.68
N ILE A 304 -11.16 19.46 -3.59
CA ILE A 304 -11.69 18.59 -4.65
C ILE A 304 -13.10 18.11 -4.27
N LEU A 305 -14.09 18.36 -5.12
CA LEU A 305 -15.46 17.91 -4.91
C LEU A 305 -15.58 16.39 -5.11
N ILE A 306 -16.02 15.70 -4.05
CA ILE A 306 -16.24 14.25 -4.02
C ILE A 306 -17.55 13.92 -3.32
N GLY A 307 -18.02 12.68 -3.47
CA GLY A 307 -19.23 12.19 -2.84
C GLY A 307 -18.96 11.45 -1.53
N SER A 308 -19.86 11.60 -0.56
CA SER A 308 -19.87 10.78 0.65
C SER A 308 -20.19 9.32 0.36
N THR A 309 -19.60 8.42 1.13
CA THR A 309 -19.93 6.98 1.12
C THR A 309 -20.99 6.64 2.17
N LEU A 310 -21.37 7.63 2.98
CA LEU A 310 -22.34 7.51 4.04
C LEU A 310 -23.74 7.88 3.52
N SER A 311 -24.72 7.01 3.73
CA SER A 311 -26.14 7.33 3.49
C SER A 311 -26.84 7.83 4.75
N ALA A 312 -27.84 8.68 4.56
CA ALA A 312 -28.80 8.99 5.63
C ALA A 312 -29.54 7.69 6.04
N PRO A 313 -29.85 7.52 7.34
CA PRO A 313 -30.61 6.37 7.82
C PRO A 313 -32.04 6.34 7.28
#